data_AF-A0A4Q3SK86-F1
#
_entry.id   AF-A0A4Q3SK86-F1
#
_cell.length_a   1.000
_cell.length_b   1.000
_cell.length_c   1.000
_cell.angle_alpha   90.00
_cell.angle_beta   90.00
_cell.angle_gamma   90.00
#
_symmetry.space_group_name_H-M   'P 1'
#
loop_
_entity.id
_entity.type
_entity.pdbx_description
1 polymer ?
#
loop_
_entity_poly.entity_id
_entity_poly.type
_entity_poly.pdbx_seq_one_letter_code
_entity_poly.pdbx_strand_id
1 'polypeptide(L)'
;PLVSLSSSFDFFSQISFDMLAASFVHDAEITISNGTLTHKLKEYEIPLAGDYKLYYYSIDSADMATAFKGEFGGAYTMTIKSGGKDYNAATTIPYLVKRIESLSWETVKNQPDSGLVILYGETTDPPGLGNYIRYFTSTNDGPYFPGLNSVFDDQIVDGTHYQVQIEKGVNRNETIDFDDYSFFHRGDSVTVKMTNIDKANFDFWRTIEYSYQSIGNPFSSPTKVLGNISNGALGYFGGYAVQYKGYKIPD
;
A
#
# COMPACT_ATOMS: atom_id res chain seq x y z
N PRO A 1 9.02 11.09 -2.69
CA PRO A 1 9.26 9.64 -2.52
C PRO A 1 9.64 9.39 -1.07
N LEU A 2 9.35 8.21 -0.53
CA LEU A 2 9.76 7.80 0.81
C LEU A 2 10.31 6.38 0.69
N VAL A 3 11.51 6.15 1.24
CA VAL A 3 12.18 4.85 1.20
C VAL A 3 12.66 4.51 2.61
N SER A 4 12.33 3.32 3.11
CA SER A 4 12.86 2.79 4.38
C SER A 4 13.66 1.53 4.08
N LEU A 5 14.85 1.42 4.66
CA LEU A 5 15.76 0.30 4.47
C LEU A 5 16.09 -0.35 5.81
N SER A 6 16.05 -1.68 5.84
CA SER A 6 16.49 -2.47 6.98
C SER A 6 17.26 -3.71 6.53
N SER A 7 18.10 -4.23 7.43
CA SER A 7 18.77 -5.52 7.28
C SER A 7 17.77 -6.65 7.57
N SER A 8 17.92 -7.78 6.88
CA SER A 8 17.12 -8.98 7.14
C SER A 8 17.55 -9.64 8.45
N PHE A 9 16.59 -10.20 9.19
CA PHE A 9 16.84 -10.99 10.40
C PHE A 9 16.93 -12.48 10.08
N ASP A 10 17.61 -13.24 10.93
CA ASP A 10 17.58 -14.70 10.89
C ASP A 10 16.20 -15.24 11.29
N PHE A 11 15.77 -16.33 10.66
CA PHE A 11 14.41 -16.90 10.73
C PHE A 11 13.91 -17.29 12.13
N PHE A 12 14.78 -17.38 13.14
CA PHE A 12 14.44 -17.89 14.48
C PHE A 12 14.51 -16.86 15.61
N SER A 13 14.75 -15.58 15.33
CA SER A 13 14.80 -14.57 16.40
C SER A 13 13.40 -14.08 16.79
N GLN A 14 13.10 -14.06 18.08
CA GLN A 14 12.03 -13.22 18.60
C GLN A 14 12.43 -11.75 18.34
N ILE A 15 11.65 -11.04 17.52
CA ILE A 15 11.96 -9.66 17.15
C ILE A 15 11.74 -8.75 18.37
N SER A 16 12.82 -8.16 18.88
CA SER A 16 12.75 -7.12 19.92
C SER A 16 12.78 -5.72 19.31
N PHE A 17 12.36 -4.71 20.07
CA PHE A 17 12.46 -3.31 19.65
C PHE A 17 13.90 -2.87 19.39
N ASP A 18 14.86 -3.34 20.19
CA ASP A 18 16.28 -3.03 20.00
C ASP A 18 16.82 -3.64 18.71
N MET A 19 16.41 -4.87 18.38
CA MET A 19 16.79 -5.51 17.11
C MET A 19 16.21 -4.75 15.91
N LEU A 20 14.94 -4.31 16.00
CA LEU A 20 14.32 -3.51 14.95
C LEU A 20 15.03 -2.16 14.78
N ALA A 21 15.29 -1.45 15.87
CA ALA A 21 15.98 -0.17 15.85
C ALA A 21 17.40 -0.29 15.28
N ALA A 22 18.13 -1.35 15.62
CA ALA A 22 19.47 -1.62 15.09
C ALA A 22 19.47 -2.10 13.63
N SER A 23 18.32 -2.47 13.07
CA SER A 23 18.24 -3.02 11.71
C SER A 23 18.26 -1.98 10.60
N PHE A 24 17.97 -0.72 10.91
CA PHE A 24 17.91 0.35 9.90
C PHE A 24 19.25 0.49 9.18
N VAL A 25 19.19 0.61 7.86
CA VAL A 25 20.38 0.78 7.03
C VAL A 25 20.65 2.27 6.86
N HIS A 26 21.75 2.72 7.45
CA HIS A 26 22.23 4.09 7.40
C HIS A 26 23.22 4.31 6.25
N ASP A 27 23.48 5.58 5.95
CA ASP A 27 24.48 6.04 4.98
C ASP A 27 24.33 5.44 3.57
N ALA A 28 23.11 5.02 3.20
CA ALA A 28 22.83 4.51 1.86
C ALA A 28 22.77 5.66 0.85
N GLU A 29 23.42 5.48 -0.32
CA GLU A 29 23.22 6.38 -1.44
C GLU A 29 22.00 5.93 -2.24
N ILE A 30 20.89 6.64 -2.09
CA ILE A 30 19.65 6.36 -2.81
C ILE A 30 19.38 7.44 -3.84
N THR A 31 19.15 7.03 -5.08
CA THR A 31 18.76 7.94 -6.17
C THR A 31 17.50 7.43 -6.86
N ILE A 32 16.65 8.34 -7.30
CA ILE A 32 15.49 8.05 -8.14
C ILE A 32 15.62 8.81 -9.45
N SER A 33 15.37 8.12 -10.57
CA SER A 33 15.36 8.72 -11.90
C SER A 33 13.97 8.60 -12.55
N ASN A 34 13.57 9.62 -13.30
CA ASN A 34 12.41 9.58 -14.20
C ASN A 34 12.83 9.42 -15.68
N GLY A 35 14.09 9.06 -15.93
CA GLY A 35 14.69 8.95 -17.27
C GLY A 35 15.28 10.25 -17.84
N THR A 36 14.96 11.43 -17.27
CA THR A 36 15.51 12.73 -17.68
C THR A 36 16.29 13.41 -16.56
N LEU A 37 15.76 13.37 -15.35
CA LEU A 37 16.38 13.85 -14.11
C LEU A 37 16.67 12.67 -13.19
N THR A 38 17.71 12.82 -12.39
CA THR A 38 18.04 11.91 -11.30
C THR A 38 18.21 12.72 -10.03
N HIS A 39 17.50 12.33 -8.97
CA HIS A 39 17.48 13.01 -7.69
C HIS A 39 18.00 12.10 -6.58
N LYS A 40 18.92 12.61 -5.75
CA LYS A 40 19.46 11.89 -4.58
C LYS A 40 18.56 12.14 -3.38
N LEU A 41 18.25 11.09 -2.62
CA LEU A 41 17.49 11.20 -1.38
C LEU A 41 18.42 11.43 -0.19
N LYS A 42 17.88 12.09 0.84
CA LYS A 42 18.53 12.33 2.13
C LYS A 42 17.85 11.53 3.21
N GLU A 43 18.65 11.01 4.14
CA GLU A 43 18.15 10.31 5.33
C GLU A 43 17.57 11.31 6.35
N TYR A 44 16.47 10.90 6.97
CA TYR A 44 15.77 11.60 8.03
C TYR A 44 15.47 10.63 9.15
N GLU A 45 15.42 11.18 10.37
CA GLU A 45 15.00 10.44 11.57
C GLU A 45 13.68 10.99 12.13
N ILE A 46 12.86 10.09 12.69
CA ILE A 46 11.66 10.43 13.45
C ILE A 46 11.82 9.85 14.85
N PRO A 47 11.81 10.68 15.90
CA PRO A 47 11.83 10.17 17.27
C PRO A 47 10.53 9.43 17.58
N LEU A 48 10.64 8.28 18.24
CA LEU A 48 9.54 7.50 18.78
C LEU A 48 9.51 7.60 20.31
N ALA A 49 8.59 6.86 20.95
CA ALA A 49 8.57 6.75 22.40
C ALA A 49 9.88 6.13 22.94
N GLY A 50 10.40 6.67 24.05
CA GLY A 50 11.69 6.28 24.60
C GLY A 50 12.86 6.84 23.79
N ASP A 51 13.94 6.05 23.67
CA ASP A 51 15.17 6.42 22.94
C ASP A 51 15.17 5.92 21.48
N TYR A 52 14.05 5.40 20.99
CA TYR A 52 13.95 4.80 19.65
C TYR A 52 13.73 5.86 18.57
N LYS A 53 14.25 5.56 17.37
CA LYS A 53 14.10 6.40 16.17
C LYS A 53 13.74 5.53 14.96
N LEU A 54 12.89 6.05 14.07
CA LEU A 54 12.69 5.50 12.73
C LEU A 54 13.52 6.29 11.72
N TYR A 55 14.02 5.58 10.71
CA TYR A 55 14.82 6.19 9.66
C TYR A 55 14.18 5.96 8.29
N TYR A 56 14.24 6.99 7.46
CA TYR A 56 13.72 6.95 6.10
C TYR A 56 14.48 7.95 5.21
N TYR A 57 14.45 7.73 3.91
CA TYR A 57 15.08 8.57 2.91
C TYR A 57 13.99 9.28 2.09
N SER A 58 14.15 10.59 1.90
CA SER A 58 13.21 11.42 1.15
C SER A 58 13.92 12.56 0.42
N ILE A 59 13.16 13.36 -0.34
CA ILE A 59 13.64 14.59 -0.99
C ILE A 59 14.11 15.57 0.08
N ASP A 60 15.29 16.18 -0.13
CA ASP A 60 15.74 17.30 0.70
C ASP A 60 15.13 18.61 0.23
N SER A 61 14.28 19.22 1.05
CA SER A 61 13.69 20.53 0.74
C SER A 61 14.74 21.63 0.58
N ALA A 62 15.97 21.43 1.08
CA ALA A 62 17.09 22.34 0.87
C ALA A 62 17.81 22.15 -0.48
N ASP A 63 17.61 21.02 -1.17
CA ASP A 63 18.18 20.72 -2.48
C ASP A 63 17.09 20.21 -3.43
N MET A 64 16.47 21.14 -4.16
CA MET A 64 15.34 20.84 -5.04
C MET A 64 15.71 20.89 -6.53
N ALA A 65 17.00 21.11 -6.87
CA ALA A 65 17.42 21.42 -8.24
C ALA A 65 17.10 20.29 -9.24
N THR A 66 17.14 19.03 -8.78
CA THR A 66 16.81 17.84 -9.58
C THR A 66 15.55 17.13 -9.09
N ALA A 67 14.82 17.70 -8.13
CA ALA A 67 13.61 17.11 -7.60
C ALA A 67 12.48 17.14 -8.64
N PHE A 68 11.68 16.07 -8.68
CA PHE A 68 10.54 15.97 -9.59
C PHE A 68 9.36 15.28 -8.91
N LYS A 69 8.17 15.54 -9.45
CA LYS A 69 6.93 14.90 -9.01
C LYS A 69 6.67 13.64 -9.85
N GLY A 70 6.05 12.64 -9.24
CA GLY A 70 5.48 11.51 -9.96
C GLY A 70 4.32 11.95 -10.85
N GLU A 71 4.23 11.40 -12.06
CA GLU A 71 3.24 11.72 -13.08
C GLU A 71 2.59 10.44 -13.62
N PHE A 72 1.32 10.53 -14.00
CA PHE A 72 0.60 9.42 -14.61
C PHE A 72 1.23 9.03 -15.95
N GLY A 73 1.43 7.73 -16.15
CA GLY A 73 2.19 7.17 -17.28
C GLY A 73 3.71 7.23 -17.10
N GLY A 74 4.22 7.83 -16.02
CA GLY A 74 5.64 7.96 -15.76
C GLY A 74 6.31 6.65 -15.36
N ALA A 75 7.55 6.46 -15.78
CA ALA A 75 8.41 5.34 -15.39
C ALA A 75 9.58 5.84 -14.53
N TYR A 76 9.90 5.09 -13.47
CA TYR A 76 10.88 5.48 -12.48
C TYR A 76 11.80 4.32 -12.15
N THR A 77 13.09 4.63 -11.99
CA THR A 77 14.07 3.68 -11.45
C THR A 77 14.60 4.20 -10.12
N MET A 78 14.92 3.29 -9.22
CA MET A 78 15.59 3.57 -7.96
C MET A 78 16.88 2.76 -7.90
N THR A 79 17.99 3.43 -7.59
CA THR A 79 19.28 2.79 -7.32
C THR A 79 19.66 3.06 -5.87
N ILE A 80 20.03 2.00 -5.16
CA ILE A 80 20.49 2.02 -3.77
C ILE A 80 21.92 1.47 -3.76
N LYS A 81 22.87 2.22 -3.21
CA LYS A 81 24.20 1.71 -2.88
C LYS A 81 24.37 1.66 -1.38
N SER A 82 24.66 0.48 -0.84
CA SER A 82 24.89 0.28 0.59
C SER A 82 25.76 -0.95 0.84
N GLY A 83 26.69 -0.86 1.80
CA GLY A 83 27.56 -1.98 2.16
C GLY A 83 28.41 -2.53 0.99
N GLY A 84 28.81 -1.66 0.05
CA GLY A 84 29.56 -2.04 -1.14
C GLY A 84 28.76 -2.83 -2.19
N LYS A 85 27.44 -2.87 -2.07
CA LYS A 85 26.53 -3.53 -3.01
C LYS A 85 25.58 -2.52 -3.65
N ASP A 86 25.21 -2.81 -4.89
CA ASP A 86 24.22 -2.04 -5.64
C ASP A 86 22.91 -2.83 -5.74
N TYR A 87 21.80 -2.13 -5.56
CA TYR A 87 20.44 -2.62 -5.71
C TYR A 87 19.67 -1.69 -6.64
N ASN A 88 18.82 -2.26 -7.47
CA ASN A 88 18.01 -1.53 -8.43
C ASN A 88 16.57 -1.98 -8.36
N ALA A 89 15.64 -1.05 -8.50
CA ALA A 89 14.22 -1.33 -8.63
C ALA A 89 13.60 -0.40 -9.68
N ALA A 90 12.47 -0.79 -10.23
CA ALA A 90 11.75 0.02 -11.21
C ALA A 90 10.24 -0.07 -10.97
N THR A 91 9.55 1.03 -11.23
CA THR A 91 8.09 1.10 -11.14
C THR A 91 7.55 2.07 -12.18
N THR A 92 6.27 1.92 -12.51
CA THR A 92 5.51 2.92 -13.24
C THR A 92 4.39 3.46 -12.37
N ILE A 93 4.04 4.73 -12.54
CA ILE A 93 2.77 5.26 -12.07
C ILE A 93 1.80 5.14 -13.23
N PRO A 94 0.83 4.20 -13.22
CA PRO A 94 -0.10 4.04 -14.34
C PRO A 94 -0.96 5.29 -14.55
N TYR A 95 -1.68 5.33 -15.67
CA TYR A 95 -2.80 6.26 -15.78
C TYR A 95 -3.91 5.87 -14.80
N LEU A 96 -4.56 6.87 -14.21
CA LEU A 96 -5.72 6.65 -13.34
C LEU A 96 -6.94 6.35 -14.21
N VAL A 97 -7.06 5.11 -14.67
CA VAL A 97 -8.10 4.67 -15.62
C VAL A 97 -9.26 3.98 -14.91
N LYS A 98 -8.99 3.09 -13.95
CA LYS A 98 -10.01 2.55 -13.04
C LYS A 98 -10.29 3.54 -11.93
N ARG A 99 -11.55 3.94 -11.78
CA ARG A 99 -11.98 4.98 -10.83
C ARG A 99 -13.28 4.59 -10.15
N ILE A 100 -13.45 5.07 -8.93
CA ILE A 100 -14.74 5.06 -8.25
C ILE A 100 -15.52 6.28 -8.74
N GLU A 101 -16.67 6.02 -9.36
CA GLU A 101 -17.58 7.04 -9.88
C GLU A 101 -18.48 7.57 -8.77
N SER A 102 -19.09 6.67 -8.00
CA SER A 102 -19.93 6.99 -6.85
C SER A 102 -19.76 5.99 -5.72
N LEU A 103 -20.15 6.42 -4.52
CA LEU A 103 -20.24 5.58 -3.33
C LEU A 103 -21.71 5.52 -2.90
N SER A 104 -22.12 4.36 -2.41
CA SER A 104 -23.44 4.08 -1.86
C SER A 104 -23.30 3.14 -0.66
N TRP A 105 -24.38 2.92 0.07
CA TRP A 105 -24.36 2.03 1.24
C TRP A 105 -25.66 1.23 1.34
N GLU A 106 -25.58 0.08 2.01
CA GLU A 106 -26.74 -0.72 2.41
C GLU A 106 -26.61 -1.18 3.87
N THR A 107 -27.74 -1.41 4.53
CA THR A 107 -27.76 -2.07 5.84
C THR A 107 -27.38 -3.54 5.73
N VAL A 108 -26.71 -4.08 6.74
CA VAL A 108 -26.45 -5.53 6.83
C VAL A 108 -27.77 -6.31 6.89
N LYS A 109 -27.99 -7.18 5.91
CA LYS A 109 -29.21 -8.01 5.82
C LYS A 109 -29.16 -9.16 6.83
N ASN A 110 -30.32 -9.59 7.31
CA ASN A 110 -30.50 -10.75 8.20
C ASN A 110 -29.89 -10.62 9.61
N GLN A 111 -29.69 -9.40 10.10
CA GLN A 111 -29.33 -9.15 11.50
C GLN A 111 -30.27 -8.09 12.11
N PRO A 112 -30.47 -8.06 13.44
CA PRO A 112 -31.07 -6.92 14.11
C PRO A 112 -30.34 -5.63 13.72
N ASP A 113 -31.04 -4.49 13.70
CA ASP A 113 -30.41 -3.20 13.37
C ASP A 113 -29.29 -2.88 14.37
N SER A 114 -28.06 -3.17 13.96
CA SER A 114 -26.83 -2.95 14.71
C SER A 114 -26.19 -1.59 14.42
N GLY A 115 -26.77 -0.81 13.50
CA GLY A 115 -26.14 0.39 12.95
C GLY A 115 -25.00 0.12 11.97
N LEU A 116 -24.69 -1.15 11.68
CA LEU A 116 -23.68 -1.55 10.72
C LEU A 116 -24.17 -1.43 9.28
N VAL A 117 -23.27 -0.97 8.40
CA VAL A 117 -23.54 -0.79 6.98
C VAL A 117 -22.39 -1.31 6.12
N ILE A 118 -22.75 -1.69 4.89
CA ILE A 118 -21.83 -2.08 3.84
C ILE A 118 -21.67 -0.89 2.90
N LEU A 119 -20.43 -0.52 2.58
CA LEU A 119 -20.13 0.50 1.59
C LEU A 119 -19.93 -0.15 0.22
N TYR A 120 -20.52 0.44 -0.81
CA TYR A 120 -20.35 0.04 -2.19
C TYR A 120 -19.72 1.15 -3.02
N GLY A 121 -18.88 0.77 -3.98
CA GLY A 121 -18.34 1.64 -5.00
C GLY A 121 -18.81 1.22 -6.38
N GLU A 122 -19.36 2.17 -7.13
CA GLU A 122 -19.62 2.00 -8.56
C GLU A 122 -18.33 2.30 -9.33
N THR A 123 -17.91 1.37 -10.18
CA THR A 123 -16.68 1.47 -10.96
C THR A 123 -16.94 1.00 -12.38
N THR A 124 -16.24 1.64 -13.31
CA THR A 124 -16.24 1.24 -14.72
C THR A 124 -14.87 0.73 -15.08
N ASP A 125 -14.85 -0.45 -15.69
CA ASP A 125 -13.61 -0.99 -16.22
C ASP A 125 -13.26 -0.42 -17.60
N PRO A 126 -12.13 0.28 -17.74
CA PRO A 126 -11.69 0.71 -19.06
C PRO A 126 -11.21 -0.52 -19.86
N PRO A 127 -11.55 -0.62 -21.16
CA PRO A 127 -11.19 -1.77 -21.97
C PRO A 127 -9.67 -1.98 -22.03
N GLY A 128 -9.22 -3.19 -21.72
CA GLY A 128 -7.81 -3.61 -21.83
C GLY A 128 -7.32 -4.42 -20.64
N LEU A 129 -6.50 -5.43 -20.90
CA LEU A 129 -5.97 -6.32 -19.86
C LEU A 129 -4.89 -5.63 -19.00
N GLY A 130 -4.88 -5.95 -17.71
CA GLY A 130 -3.73 -5.69 -16.82
C GLY A 130 -3.81 -4.41 -15.98
N ASN A 131 -5.01 -3.91 -15.72
CA ASN A 131 -5.22 -2.83 -14.76
C ASN A 131 -5.22 -3.39 -13.33
N TYR A 132 -4.17 -3.08 -12.56
CA TYR A 132 -4.09 -3.48 -11.15
C TYR A 132 -4.49 -2.33 -10.25
N ILE A 133 -5.27 -2.64 -9.23
CA ILE A 133 -5.70 -1.65 -8.25
C ILE A 133 -5.32 -2.04 -6.84
N ARG A 134 -5.27 -1.03 -5.98
CA ARG A 134 -5.27 -1.17 -4.53
C ARG A 134 -6.14 -0.11 -3.89
N TYR A 135 -6.90 -0.45 -2.86
CA TYR A 135 -7.70 0.52 -2.12
C TYR A 135 -7.32 0.62 -0.64
N PHE A 136 -7.63 1.76 -0.05
CA PHE A 136 -7.54 2.04 1.37
C PHE A 136 -8.77 2.82 1.79
N THR A 137 -9.16 2.72 3.06
CA THR A 137 -10.25 3.54 3.62
C THR A 137 -9.77 4.27 4.86
N SER A 138 -10.24 5.50 5.02
CA SER A 138 -10.16 6.28 6.26
C SER A 138 -11.59 6.50 6.75
N THR A 139 -11.78 6.43 8.07
CA THR A 139 -13.07 6.68 8.73
C THR A 139 -12.88 7.80 9.73
N ASN A 140 -13.78 8.79 9.72
CA ASN A 140 -13.80 9.94 10.63
C ASN A 140 -12.43 10.66 10.70
N ASP A 141 -11.85 10.93 9.53
CA ASP A 141 -10.54 11.57 9.34
C ASP A 141 -9.35 10.82 9.97
N GLY A 142 -9.54 9.53 10.27
CA GLY A 142 -8.50 8.64 10.77
C GLY A 142 -7.45 8.25 9.71
N PRO A 143 -6.49 7.39 10.08
CA PRO A 143 -5.49 6.87 9.15
C PRO A 143 -6.12 6.04 8.02
N TYR A 144 -5.41 5.95 6.89
CA TYR A 144 -5.78 5.09 5.78
C TYR A 144 -5.26 3.68 6.01
N PHE A 145 -6.15 2.71 6.14
CA PHE A 145 -5.79 1.31 6.21
C PHE A 145 -6.27 0.56 4.96
N PRO A 146 -5.47 -0.41 4.46
CA PRO A 146 -5.95 -1.31 3.43
C PRO A 146 -6.95 -2.31 4.02
N GLY A 147 -7.95 -2.70 3.24
CA GLY A 147 -8.83 -3.84 3.57
C GLY A 147 -8.03 -5.13 3.77
N LEU A 148 -8.68 -6.21 4.23
CA LEU A 148 -7.97 -7.47 4.47
C LEU A 148 -7.42 -8.07 3.18
N ASN A 149 -8.21 -7.97 2.10
CA ASN A 149 -7.80 -8.09 0.71
C ASN A 149 -7.94 -6.71 0.05
N SER A 150 -6.83 -6.07 -0.30
CA SER A 150 -6.84 -4.69 -0.79
C SER A 150 -6.44 -4.55 -2.25
N VAL A 151 -5.84 -5.59 -2.85
CA VAL A 151 -5.40 -5.60 -4.25
C VAL A 151 -6.25 -6.49 -5.14
N PHE A 152 -6.55 -6.00 -6.35
CA PHE A 152 -7.38 -6.70 -7.33
C PHE A 152 -6.81 -6.53 -8.73
N ASP A 153 -6.99 -7.57 -9.55
CA ASP A 153 -6.71 -7.53 -10.98
C ASP A 153 -8.00 -7.60 -11.81
N ASP A 154 -7.84 -7.25 -13.08
CA ASP A 154 -8.91 -7.01 -14.03
C ASP A 154 -9.20 -8.21 -14.93
N GLN A 155 -8.93 -9.44 -14.48
CA GLN A 155 -8.95 -10.58 -15.40
C GLN A 155 -10.37 -11.09 -15.70
N ILE A 156 -11.39 -10.61 -15.00
CA ILE A 156 -12.74 -11.22 -14.99
C ILE A 156 -13.85 -10.27 -15.45
N VAL A 157 -13.66 -8.93 -15.41
CA VAL A 157 -14.75 -7.94 -15.64
C VAL A 157 -14.32 -6.80 -16.59
N ASP A 158 -13.81 -7.14 -17.77
CA ASP A 158 -13.39 -6.15 -18.78
C ASP A 158 -14.60 -5.40 -19.39
N GLY A 159 -14.51 -4.06 -19.45
CA GLY A 159 -15.45 -3.19 -20.17
C GLY A 159 -16.87 -3.03 -19.61
N THR A 160 -17.13 -3.45 -18.36
CA THR A 160 -18.48 -3.39 -17.76
C THR A 160 -18.52 -2.42 -16.58
N HIS A 161 -19.69 -1.82 -16.33
CA HIS A 161 -19.96 -1.08 -15.10
C HIS A 161 -20.42 -2.05 -14.02
N TYR A 162 -19.77 -2.02 -12.86
CA TYR A 162 -20.07 -2.95 -11.77
C TYR A 162 -19.94 -2.29 -10.40
N GLN A 163 -20.70 -2.84 -9.46
CA GLN A 163 -20.67 -2.45 -8.07
C GLN A 163 -19.76 -3.40 -7.29
N VAL A 164 -18.86 -2.85 -6.48
CA VAL A 164 -18.03 -3.63 -5.56
C VAL A 164 -18.28 -3.23 -4.12
N GLN A 165 -18.28 -4.22 -3.23
CA GLN A 165 -18.21 -3.95 -1.81
C GLN A 165 -16.80 -3.43 -1.47
N ILE A 166 -16.76 -2.36 -0.68
CA ILE A 166 -15.54 -1.77 -0.13
C ILE A 166 -15.56 -2.05 1.36
N GLU A 167 -14.63 -2.87 1.83
CA GLU A 167 -14.50 -3.18 3.24
C GLU A 167 -13.79 -2.05 3.99
N LYS A 168 -14.11 -1.91 5.28
CA LYS A 168 -13.34 -1.05 6.18
C LYS A 168 -11.89 -1.54 6.30
N GLY A 169 -10.98 -0.58 6.28
CA GLY A 169 -9.56 -0.80 6.37
C GLY A 169 -9.15 -1.34 7.74
N VAL A 170 -8.23 -2.30 7.74
CA VAL A 170 -7.84 -3.04 8.95
C VAL A 170 -6.46 -2.60 9.45
N ASN A 171 -6.40 -2.16 10.71
CA ASN A 171 -5.14 -1.99 11.42
C ASN A 171 -4.58 -3.35 11.82
N ARG A 172 -3.62 -3.87 11.04
CA ARG A 172 -3.00 -5.19 11.27
C ARG A 172 -2.10 -5.25 12.52
N ASN A 173 -1.93 -4.15 13.24
CA ASN A 173 -1.25 -4.12 14.54
C ASN A 173 -2.19 -4.38 15.73
N GLU A 174 -3.50 -4.49 15.47
CA GLU A 174 -4.53 -4.75 16.49
C GLU A 174 -5.19 -6.11 16.26
N THR A 175 -5.88 -6.61 17.28
CA THR A 175 -6.71 -7.82 17.14
C THR A 175 -7.90 -7.52 16.23
N ILE A 176 -8.10 -8.35 15.22
CA ILE A 176 -9.19 -8.20 14.26
C ILE A 176 -10.43 -8.87 14.83
N ASP A 177 -11.52 -8.10 14.98
CA ASP A 177 -12.85 -8.64 15.22
C ASP A 177 -13.48 -9.07 13.89
N PHE A 178 -13.47 -10.38 13.63
CA PHE A 178 -13.96 -10.92 12.36
C PHE A 178 -15.48 -10.75 12.16
N ASP A 179 -16.24 -10.45 13.20
CA ASP A 179 -17.68 -10.21 13.10
C ASP A 179 -18.00 -8.79 12.62
N ASP A 180 -17.11 -7.81 12.85
CA ASP A 180 -17.34 -6.38 12.54
C ASP A 180 -16.34 -5.76 11.55
N TYR A 181 -15.15 -6.35 11.35
CA TYR A 181 -14.02 -5.66 10.69
C TYR A 181 -14.31 -5.08 9.30
N SER A 182 -15.24 -5.67 8.56
CA SER A 182 -15.55 -5.29 7.18
C SER A 182 -16.57 -4.16 7.06
N PHE A 183 -17.29 -3.84 8.14
CA PHE A 183 -18.42 -2.91 8.14
C PHE A 183 -18.06 -1.49 8.60
N PHE A 184 -18.89 -0.55 8.19
CA PHE A 184 -18.91 0.83 8.70
C PHE A 184 -20.13 1.05 9.59
N HIS A 185 -20.19 2.17 10.28
CA HIS A 185 -21.35 2.55 11.07
C HIS A 185 -22.14 3.67 10.39
N ARG A 186 -23.45 3.71 10.64
CA ARG A 186 -24.26 4.90 10.35
C ARG A 186 -23.65 6.13 11.03
N GLY A 187 -23.68 7.26 10.33
CA GLY A 187 -23.03 8.48 10.77
C GLY A 187 -21.52 8.54 10.50
N ASP A 188 -20.86 7.50 9.99
CA ASP A 188 -19.42 7.58 9.66
C ASP A 188 -19.16 8.49 8.45
N SER A 189 -18.05 9.25 8.51
CA SER A 189 -17.47 9.93 7.35
C SER A 189 -16.34 9.07 6.78
N VAL A 190 -16.55 8.49 5.60
CA VAL A 190 -15.60 7.55 4.98
C VAL A 190 -14.90 8.22 3.80
N THR A 191 -13.59 8.07 3.70
CA THR A 191 -12.83 8.40 2.49
C THR A 191 -12.17 7.16 1.92
N VAL A 192 -12.54 6.80 0.70
CA VAL A 192 -11.90 5.74 -0.06
C VAL A 192 -10.75 6.34 -0.88
N LYS A 193 -9.55 5.83 -0.67
CA LYS A 193 -8.36 6.07 -1.48
C LYS A 193 -8.19 4.91 -2.44
N MET A 194 -8.63 5.08 -3.68
CA MET A 194 -8.44 4.12 -4.75
C MET A 194 -7.13 4.41 -5.48
N THR A 195 -6.37 3.37 -5.82
CA THR A 195 -5.09 3.52 -6.51
C THR A 195 -4.96 2.57 -7.68
N ASN A 196 -4.42 3.05 -8.80
CA ASN A 196 -3.97 2.21 -9.91
C ASN A 196 -2.46 2.02 -9.74
N ILE A 197 -2.00 0.77 -9.85
CA ILE A 197 -0.61 0.36 -9.59
C ILE A 197 -0.09 -0.53 -10.71
N ASP A 198 1.24 -0.64 -10.81
CA ASP A 198 1.84 -1.56 -11.76
C ASP A 198 1.80 -3.02 -11.27
N LYS A 199 2.12 -3.94 -12.18
CA LYS A 199 2.09 -5.38 -11.90
C LYS A 199 3.02 -5.79 -10.76
N ALA A 200 4.21 -5.17 -10.68
CA ALA A 200 5.21 -5.53 -9.66
C ALA A 200 4.71 -5.17 -8.26
N ASN A 201 4.08 -4.00 -8.12
CA ASN A 201 3.45 -3.54 -6.89
C ASN A 201 2.25 -4.43 -6.52
N PHE A 202 1.42 -4.81 -7.50
CA PHE A 202 0.32 -5.76 -7.31
C PHE A 202 0.81 -7.13 -6.80
N ASP A 203 1.81 -7.71 -7.46
CA ASP A 203 2.35 -9.02 -7.09
C ASP A 203 2.97 -9.00 -5.68
N PHE A 204 3.66 -7.91 -5.31
CA PHE A 204 4.16 -7.74 -3.94
C PHE A 204 3.02 -7.77 -2.91
N TRP A 205 2.02 -6.89 -3.06
CA TRP A 205 0.95 -6.80 -2.06
C TRP A 205 0.04 -8.02 -2.03
N ARG A 206 -0.26 -8.63 -3.18
CA ARG A 206 -1.05 -9.86 -3.24
C ARG A 206 -0.36 -11.00 -2.51
N THR A 207 0.97 -11.14 -2.66
CA THR A 207 1.72 -12.19 -1.96
C THR A 207 1.90 -11.90 -0.47
N ILE A 208 2.03 -10.63 -0.07
CA ILE A 208 2.01 -10.22 1.35
C ILE A 208 0.65 -10.55 1.99
N GLU A 209 -0.45 -10.16 1.36
CA GLU A 209 -1.80 -10.37 1.90
C GLU A 209 -2.13 -11.86 1.99
N TYR A 210 -1.78 -12.65 0.97
CA TYR A 210 -1.92 -14.11 1.02
C TYR A 210 -1.06 -14.75 2.12
N SER A 211 0.20 -14.31 2.28
CA SER A 211 1.07 -14.81 3.33
C SER A 211 0.52 -14.50 4.73
N TYR A 212 -0.09 -13.32 4.92
CA TYR A 212 -0.71 -12.92 6.18
C TYR A 212 -1.89 -13.84 6.53
N GLN A 213 -2.78 -14.10 5.57
CA GLN A 213 -3.93 -15.00 5.76
C GLN A 213 -3.54 -16.46 5.97
N SER A 214 -2.34 -16.85 5.55
CA SER A 214 -1.79 -18.20 5.74
C SER A 214 -1.19 -18.41 7.13
N ILE A 215 -0.96 -17.35 7.92
CA ILE A 215 -0.40 -17.47 9.27
C ILE A 215 -1.34 -18.32 10.15
N GLY A 216 -0.79 -19.40 10.72
CA GLY A 216 -1.55 -20.31 11.58
C GLY A 216 -2.40 -21.35 10.85
N ASN A 217 -2.44 -21.36 9.51
CA ASN A 217 -3.11 -22.40 8.73
C ASN A 217 -2.14 -23.56 8.41
N PRO A 218 -2.30 -24.76 9.03
CA PRO A 218 -1.37 -25.88 8.86
C PRO A 218 -1.44 -26.54 7.47
N PHE A 219 -2.40 -26.15 6.62
CA PHE A 219 -2.56 -26.62 5.25
C PHE A 219 -2.19 -25.56 4.20
N SER A 220 -1.73 -24.38 4.63
CA SER A 220 -1.26 -23.35 3.71
C SER A 220 0.05 -23.76 3.05
N SER A 221 0.17 -23.51 1.74
CA SER A 221 1.42 -23.72 1.02
C SER A 221 2.39 -22.57 1.32
N PRO A 222 3.70 -22.85 1.50
CA PRO A 222 4.70 -21.80 1.67
C PRO A 222 4.62 -20.81 0.50
N THR A 223 4.40 -19.54 0.80
CA THR A 223 4.29 -18.48 -0.21
C THR A 223 5.55 -17.63 -0.18
N LYS A 224 6.17 -17.48 -1.35
CA LYS A 224 7.27 -16.54 -1.52
C LYS A 224 6.68 -15.15 -1.76
N VAL A 225 6.99 -14.21 -0.88
CA VAL A 225 6.70 -12.79 -1.13
C VAL A 225 7.51 -12.34 -2.34
N LEU A 226 6.81 -11.84 -3.36
CA LEU A 226 7.42 -11.30 -4.57
C LEU A 226 7.82 -9.86 -4.32
N GLY A 227 8.97 -9.44 -4.82
CA GLY A 227 9.47 -8.07 -4.76
C GLY A 227 10.12 -7.65 -6.07
N ASN A 228 10.46 -6.37 -6.22
CA ASN A 228 11.06 -5.83 -7.45
C ASN A 228 12.44 -5.19 -7.23
N ILE A 229 13.08 -5.48 -6.09
CA ILE A 229 14.43 -5.00 -5.80
C ILE A 229 15.44 -6.09 -6.20
N SER A 230 16.45 -5.70 -6.98
CA SER A 230 17.46 -6.62 -7.49
C SER A 230 18.42 -7.13 -6.41
N ASN A 231 19.36 -8.00 -6.80
CA ASN A 231 20.45 -8.46 -5.93
C ASN A 231 19.96 -9.17 -4.65
N GLY A 232 18.82 -9.85 -4.74
CA GLY A 232 18.26 -10.68 -3.67
C GLY A 232 17.64 -9.91 -2.50
N ALA A 233 17.52 -8.58 -2.59
CA ALA A 233 16.85 -7.79 -1.56
C ALA A 233 15.33 -8.07 -1.52
N LEU A 234 14.79 -8.04 -0.30
CA LEU A 234 13.35 -8.17 -0.05
C LEU A 234 12.70 -6.78 -0.03
N GLY A 235 11.46 -6.68 -0.51
CA GLY A 235 10.69 -5.44 -0.50
C GLY A 235 10.22 -5.02 -1.89
N TYR A 236 9.68 -3.80 -1.97
CA TYR A 236 9.22 -3.24 -3.23
C TYR A 236 9.46 -1.74 -3.33
N PHE A 237 9.56 -1.27 -4.56
CA PHE A 237 9.46 0.13 -4.94
C PHE A 237 8.24 0.30 -5.83
N GLY A 238 7.28 1.15 -5.45
CA GLY A 238 6.00 1.26 -6.13
C GLY A 238 5.52 2.69 -6.34
N GLY A 239 5.06 2.96 -7.55
CA GLY A 239 4.29 4.14 -7.93
C GLY A 239 2.79 3.89 -7.77
N TYR A 240 2.05 4.94 -7.41
CA TYR A 240 0.60 4.88 -7.20
C TYR A 240 -0.07 6.07 -7.88
N ALA A 241 -1.01 5.79 -8.78
CA ALA A 241 -1.93 6.80 -9.29
C ALA A 241 -3.18 6.81 -8.40
N VAL A 242 -3.50 7.94 -7.77
CA VAL A 242 -4.44 7.97 -6.63
C VAL A 242 -5.69 8.80 -6.94
N GLN A 243 -6.85 8.29 -6.53
CA GLN A 243 -8.12 9.00 -6.43
C GLN A 243 -8.60 8.96 -4.97
N TYR A 244 -9.17 10.05 -4.48
CA TYR A 244 -9.88 10.10 -3.20
C TYR A 244 -11.37 10.32 -3.45
N LYS A 245 -12.23 9.54 -2.80
CA LYS A 245 -13.69 9.68 -2.86
C LYS A 245 -14.26 9.62 -1.44
N GLY A 246 -14.83 10.73 -1.00
CA GLY A 246 -15.48 10.85 0.31
C GLY A 246 -16.97 10.51 0.24
N TYR A 247 -17.51 9.97 1.32
CA TYR A 247 -18.92 9.68 1.51
C TYR A 247 -19.31 9.80 2.99
N LYS A 248 -20.39 10.53 3.27
CA LYS A 248 -20.97 10.61 4.62
C LYS A 248 -22.13 9.64 4.68
N ILE A 249 -22.02 8.62 5.52
CA ILE A 249 -23.10 7.68 5.78
C ILE A 249 -24.14 8.40 6.64
N PRO A 250 -25.43 8.43 6.23
CA PRO A 250 -26.51 8.98 7.05
C PRO A 250 -26.66 8.27 8.40
N ASP A 251 -27.25 8.96 9.37
CA ASP A 251 -27.61 8.42 10.69
C ASP A 251 -28.81 7.46 10.64
#